data_AF-A0A930B116-F1
#
_entry.id   AF-A0A930B116-F1
#
_cell.length_a   1.000
_cell.length_b   1.000
_cell.length_c   1.000
_cell.angle_alpha   90.00
_cell.angle_beta   90.00
_cell.angle_gamma   90.00
#
_symmetry.space_group_name_H-M   'P 1'
#
loop_
_entity.id
_entity.type
_entity.pdbx_description
1 polymer ?
#
loop_
_entity_poly.entity_id
_entity_poly.type
_entity_poly.pdbx_seq_one_letter_code
_entity_poly.pdbx_strand_id
1 'polypeptide(L)'
;MKRIKISLASLALVATVGSVQAQDENSKWAIGFGINAVDIRTPHQFGDFLKDWGGTKDLNILPAVTKLSVARYIGAGFSAE
;
A
#
# COMPACT_ATOMS: atom_id res chain seq x y z
N MET A 1 -1.36 24.70 28.69
CA MET A 1 -1.69 24.60 27.24
C MET A 1 -0.89 23.55 26.46
N LYS A 2 0.43 23.36 26.67
CA LYS A 2 1.23 22.38 25.89
C LYS A 2 0.69 20.94 25.93
N ARG A 3 0.32 20.42 27.11
CA ARG A 3 -0.20 19.04 27.26
C ARG A 3 -1.55 18.82 26.56
N ILE A 4 -2.48 19.77 26.67
CA ILE A 4 -3.79 19.72 25.99
C ILE A 4 -3.61 19.70 24.47
N LYS A 5 -2.71 20.52 23.92
CA LYS A 5 -2.40 20.53 22.48
C LYS A 5 -1.83 19.20 22.00
N ILE A 6 -0.93 18.60 22.78
CA ILE A 6 -0.35 17.27 22.47
C ILE A 6 -1.44 16.21 22.52
N SER A 7 -2.31 16.20 23.54
CA SER A 7 -3.41 15.25 23.66
C SER A 7 -4.42 15.38 22.51
N LEU A 8 -4.72 16.60 22.08
CA LEU A 8 -5.63 16.84 20.95
C LEU A 8 -5.00 16.39 19.62
N ALA A 9 -3.70 16.64 19.43
CA ALA A 9 -2.96 16.17 18.26
C ALA A 9 -2.87 14.63 18.21
N SER A 10 -2.64 13.97 19.34
CA SER A 10 -2.66 12.50 19.41
C SER A 10 -4.05 11.93 19.14
N LEU A 11 -5.11 12.57 19.64
CA LEU A 11 -6.48 12.13 19.40
C LEU A 11 -6.84 12.28 17.91
N ALA A 12 -6.42 13.37 17.27
CA ALA A 12 -6.58 13.59 15.84
C ALA A 12 -5.83 12.53 15.01
N LEU A 13 -4.58 12.22 15.36
CA LEU A 13 -3.80 11.15 14.70
C LEU A 13 -4.48 9.79 14.80
N VAL A 14 -4.94 9.40 16.00
CA VAL A 14 -5.65 8.13 16.20
C VAL A 14 -6.96 8.10 15.42
N ALA A 15 -7.72 9.19 15.39
CA ALA A 15 -8.95 9.28 14.60
C ALA A 15 -8.68 9.16 13.08
N THR A 16 -7.59 9.76 12.58
CA THR A 16 -7.21 9.66 11.16
C THR A 16 -6.71 8.28 10.74
N VAL A 17 -6.07 7.53 11.64
CA VAL A 17 -5.50 6.21 11.34
C VAL A 17 -6.48 5.07 11.65
N GLY A 18 -7.33 5.23 12.67
CA GLY A 18 -8.20 4.16 13.18
C GLY A 18 -9.56 4.01 12.49
N SER A 19 -9.97 4.95 11.63
CA SER A 19 -11.35 5.03 11.12
C SER A 19 -11.56 4.55 9.68
N VAL A 20 -10.53 4.02 9.00
CA VAL A 20 -10.64 3.62 7.58
C VAL A 20 -10.14 2.20 7.37
N GLN A 21 -10.69 1.24 8.11
CA GLN A 21 -10.51 -0.17 7.80
C GLN A 21 -11.71 -0.61 6.96
N ALA A 22 -11.52 -0.70 5.65
CA ALA A 22 -12.60 -0.94 4.69
C ALA A 22 -13.18 -2.37 4.75
N GLN A 23 -12.53 -3.30 5.48
CA GLN A 23 -12.92 -4.71 5.55
C GLN A 23 -12.94 -5.26 6.98
N ASP A 24 -14.11 -5.34 7.60
CA ASP A 24 -14.29 -5.79 8.98
C ASP A 24 -15.33 -6.94 9.08
N GLU A 25 -15.88 -7.15 10.28
CA GLU A 25 -16.92 -8.16 10.51
C GLU A 25 -18.22 -7.85 9.76
N ASN A 26 -18.51 -6.58 9.46
CA ASN A 26 -19.70 -6.14 8.74
C ASN A 26 -19.46 -6.13 7.22
N SER A 27 -18.26 -5.72 6.79
CA SER A 27 -17.78 -5.66 5.41
C SER A 27 -16.77 -6.77 5.14
N LYS A 28 -17.32 -7.97 5.01
CA LYS A 28 -16.61 -9.25 5.05
C LYS A 28 -15.65 -9.52 3.89
N TRP A 29 -15.86 -8.92 2.73
CA TRP A 29 -15.17 -9.22 1.48
C TRP A 29 -14.40 -8.00 0.97
N ALA A 30 -13.18 -8.21 0.51
CA ALA A 30 -12.37 -7.21 -0.18
C ALA A 30 -12.01 -7.74 -1.57
N ILE A 31 -12.13 -6.90 -2.59
CA ILE A 31 -11.82 -7.26 -3.98
C ILE A 31 -10.64 -6.40 -4.43
N GLY A 32 -9.60 -7.04 -4.96
CA GLY A 32 -8.36 -6.40 -5.38
C GLY A 32 -8.07 -6.60 -6.87
N PHE A 33 -7.42 -5.61 -7.46
CA PHE A 33 -6.91 -5.65 -8.83
C PHE A 33 -5.44 -5.24 -8.80
N GLY A 34 -4.60 -5.93 -9.56
CA GLY A 34 -3.18 -5.64 -9.65
C GLY A 34 -2.68 -5.66 -11.09
N ILE A 35 -1.61 -4.92 -11.34
CA ILE A 35 -0.86 -4.90 -12.59
C ILE A 35 0.54 -5.46 -12.34
N ASN A 36 1.15 -6.06 -13.36
CA ASN A 36 2.51 -6.56 -13.29
C ASN A 36 3.46 -5.55 -13.95
N ALA A 37 4.58 -5.30 -13.29
CA ALA A 37 5.67 -4.48 -13.79
C ALA A 37 6.98 -5.24 -13.59
N VAL A 38 7.80 -5.31 -14.63
CA VAL A 38 9.13 -5.91 -14.58
C VAL A 38 10.17 -4.83 -14.81
N ASP A 39 11.11 -4.74 -13.87
CA ASP A 39 12.30 -3.89 -13.95
C ASP A 39 13.44 -4.72 -14.56
N ILE A 40 14.09 -4.18 -15.60
CA ILE A 40 15.28 -4.79 -16.22
C ILE A 40 16.47 -3.87 -15.96
N ARG A 41 17.19 -4.17 -14.87
CA ARG A 41 18.38 -3.43 -14.48
C ARG A 41 19.48 -3.51 -15.53
N THR A 42 19.83 -2.37 -16.12
CA THR A 42 20.75 -2.32 -17.26
C THR A 42 22.11 -1.61 -16.98
N PRO A 43 22.28 -0.68 -16.02
CA PRO A 43 23.60 -0.14 -15.69
C PRO A 43 24.28 -0.83 -14.50
N HIS A 44 25.59 -1.12 -14.64
CA HIS A 44 26.43 -1.66 -13.55
C HIS A 44 27.30 -0.60 -12.85
N GLN A 45 27.32 0.63 -13.38
CA GLN A 45 28.08 1.74 -12.79
C GLN A 45 27.28 2.40 -11.67
N PHE A 46 27.93 2.65 -10.52
CA PHE A 46 27.28 3.08 -9.28
C PHE A 46 26.40 4.34 -9.40
N GLY A 47 26.87 5.35 -10.16
CA GLY A 47 26.14 6.61 -10.33
C GLY A 47 24.86 6.47 -11.15
N ASP A 48 24.89 5.64 -12.18
CA ASP A 48 23.72 5.38 -13.02
C ASP A 48 22.79 4.35 -12.38
N PHE A 49 23.34 3.40 -11.63
CA PHE A 49 22.59 2.47 -10.78
C PHE A 49 21.69 3.20 -9.76
N LEU A 50 22.21 4.23 -9.08
CA LEU A 50 21.40 5.02 -8.14
C LEU A 50 20.27 5.80 -8.81
N LYS A 51 20.48 6.24 -10.06
CA LYS A 51 19.45 6.94 -10.84
C LYS A 51 18.38 5.99 -11.35
N ASP A 52 18.78 4.78 -11.77
CA ASP A 52 17.91 3.69 -12.22
C ASP A 52 16.95 3.27 -11.10
N TRP A 53 17.46 3.10 -9.87
CA TRP A 53 16.69 2.65 -8.72
C TRP A 53 15.52 3.58 -8.31
N GLY A 54 15.64 4.88 -8.60
CA GLY A 54 14.57 5.86 -8.37
C GLY A 54 13.73 6.17 -9.61
N GLY A 55 14.06 5.57 -10.75
CA GLY A 55 13.41 5.81 -12.04
C GLY A 55 12.28 4.83 -12.32
N THR A 56 11.38 5.23 -13.22
CA THR A 56 10.30 4.36 -13.74
C THR A 56 10.38 4.17 -15.26
N LYS A 57 11.42 4.71 -15.90
CA LYS A 57 11.53 4.79 -17.37
C LYS A 57 11.75 3.44 -18.03
N ASP A 58 12.33 2.51 -17.31
CA ASP A 58 12.76 1.18 -17.70
C ASP A 58 11.83 0.07 -17.18
N LEU A 59 10.81 0.45 -16.40
CA LEU A 59 9.75 -0.46 -15.99
C LEU A 59 8.91 -0.88 -17.21
N ASN A 60 8.89 -2.17 -17.48
CA ASN A 60 7.97 -2.78 -18.43
C ASN A 60 6.66 -3.11 -17.73
N ILE A 61 5.73 -2.15 -17.75
CA ILE A 61 4.40 -2.30 -17.17
C ILE A 61 3.47 -2.92 -18.22
N LEU A 62 2.86 -4.06 -17.89
CA LEU A 62 1.84 -4.65 -18.75
C LEU A 62 0.54 -3.82 -18.63
N PRO A 63 0.00 -3.22 -19.72
CA PRO A 63 -1.19 -2.36 -19.66
C PRO A 63 -2.48 -3.19 -19.57
N ALA A 64 -2.52 -4.13 -18.64
CA ALA A 64 -3.65 -5.00 -18.38
C ALA A 64 -3.73 -5.34 -16.89
N VAL A 65 -4.93 -5.67 -16.42
CA VAL A 65 -5.10 -6.27 -15.10
C VAL A 65 -4.51 -7.67 -15.14
N THR A 66 -3.49 -7.91 -14.32
CA THR A 66 -2.76 -9.18 -14.27
C THR A 66 -3.08 -10.00 -13.03
N LYS A 67 -3.66 -9.37 -12.00
CA LYS A 67 -4.08 -10.02 -10.77
C LYS A 67 -5.49 -9.58 -10.42
N LEU A 68 -6.33 -10.56 -10.13
CA LEU A 68 -7.60 -10.39 -9.45
C LEU A 68 -7.49 -11.11 -8.11
N SER A 69 -7.95 -10.50 -7.04
CA SER A 69 -8.00 -11.16 -5.74
C SER A 69 -9.30 -10.90 -5.00
N VAL A 70 -9.67 -11.86 -4.17
CA VAL A 70 -10.81 -11.76 -3.26
C VAL A 70 -10.32 -12.20 -1.90
N ALA A 71 -10.29 -11.27 -0.94
CA ALA A 71 -9.93 -11.58 0.43
C ALA A 71 -11.17 -11.61 1.32
N ARG A 72 -11.18 -12.50 2.31
CA ARG A 72 -12.26 -12.67 3.28
C ARG A 72 -11.77 -12.36 4.69
N TYR A 73 -12.50 -11.51 5.42
CA TYR A 73 -12.25 -11.24 6.83
C TYR A 73 -12.50 -12.48 7.70
N ILE A 74 -11.47 -12.93 8.41
CA ILE A 74 -11.49 -14.15 9.23
C ILE A 74 -11.48 -13.86 10.74
N GLY A 75 -11.56 -12.59 11.15
CA GLY A 75 -11.63 -12.17 12.54
C GLY A 75 -10.36 -11.48 13.03
N ALA A 76 -10.47 -10.77 14.16
CA ALA A 76 -9.37 -10.09 14.84
C ALA A 76 -8.49 -9.18 13.94
N GLY A 77 -9.08 -8.56 12.91
CA GLY A 77 -8.33 -7.70 11.98
C GLY A 77 -7.63 -8.44 10.84
N PHE A 78 -7.79 -9.76 10.72
CA PHE A 78 -7.13 -10.57 9.69
C PHE A 78 -8.06 -10.89 8.52
N SER A 79 -7.44 -11.02 7.34
CA SER A 79 -8.07 -11.45 6.11
C SER A 79 -7.22 -12.48 5.39
N ALA A 80 -7.87 -13.43 4.70
CA ALA A 80 -7.22 -14.43 3.87
C ALA A 80 -7.61 -14.22 2.39
N GLU A 81 -6.62 -14.30 1.50
CA GLU A 81 -6.73 -14.20 0.03
C GLU A 81 -6.43 -15.56 -0.62
#